data_AF-A0A842VRD0-F1
#
_entry.id   AF-A0A842VRD0-F1
#
_cell.length_a   1.000
_cell.length_b   1.000
_cell.length_c   1.000
_cell.angle_alpha   90.00
_cell.angle_beta   90.00
_cell.angle_gamma   90.00
#
_symmetry.space_group_name_H-M   'P 1'
#
loop_
_entity.id
_entity.type
_entity.pdbx_description
1 polymer ?
#
loop_
_entity_poly.entity_id
_entity_poly.type
_entity_poly.pdbx_seq_one_letter_code
_entity_poly.pdbx_strand_id
1 'polypeptide(L)'
;MPIKKNMELFLTQFKSNQTLDAAKSLCQTLTMSKISVLEKRNVYKELFNIVNDHSIEAMINLWAVASMIEDDLSVSQKVLAVRGFIEDYKVKVEWIEDWIKTVWKLKKTPSEFLNFIAIDLRNIQGLSKGLKEMLFEELEE
;
A
#
# COMPACT_ATOMS: atom_id res chain seq x y z
N MET A 1 18.41 10.27 11.78
CA MET A 1 19.57 9.44 11.38
C MET A 1 19.39 7.91 11.48
N PRO A 2 18.54 7.30 12.36
CA PRO A 2 18.48 5.82 12.45
C PRO A 2 17.72 5.10 11.31
N ILE A 3 16.83 5.78 10.58
CA ILE A 3 15.95 5.12 9.60
C ILE A 3 16.69 4.73 8.30
N LYS A 4 17.65 5.55 7.81
CA LYS A 4 18.41 5.23 6.58
C LYS A 4 19.25 3.96 6.71
N LYS A 5 19.98 3.83 7.83
CA LYS A 5 20.80 2.64 8.10
C LYS A 5 19.95 1.37 8.25
N ASN A 6 18.77 1.50 8.86
CA ASN A 6 17.82 0.39 8.94
C ASN A 6 17.27 0.02 7.56
N MET A 7 17.00 0.99 6.69
CA MET A 7 16.51 0.74 5.33
C MET A 7 17.52 0.03 4.44
N GLU A 8 18.81 0.42 4.49
CA GLU A 8 19.88 -0.27 3.77
C GLU A 8 20.03 -1.72 4.24
N LEU A 9 19.93 -1.96 5.55
CA LEU A 9 19.95 -3.31 6.11
C LEU A 9 18.77 -4.14 5.59
N PHE A 10 17.56 -3.58 5.60
CA PHE A 10 16.38 -4.26 5.08
C PHE A 10 16.46 -4.54 3.57
N LEU A 11 16.95 -3.60 2.77
CA LEU A 11 17.15 -3.81 1.33
C LEU A 11 18.19 -4.91 1.07
N THR A 12 19.25 -4.96 1.87
CA THR A 12 20.26 -6.02 1.78
C THR A 12 19.69 -7.38 2.12
N GLN A 13 18.86 -7.47 3.17
CA GLN A 13 18.17 -8.70 3.54
C GLN A 13 17.14 -9.14 2.50
N PHE A 14 16.41 -8.18 1.92
CA PHE A 14 15.44 -8.50 0.88
C PHE A 14 16.11 -9.01 -0.41
N LYS A 15 17.27 -8.45 -0.79
CA LYS A 15 18.07 -8.93 -1.93
C LYS A 15 18.46 -10.40 -1.80
N SER A 16 18.75 -10.87 -0.57
CA SER A 16 19.14 -12.27 -0.33
C SER A 16 17.97 -13.23 -0.11
N ASN A 17 16.77 -12.72 0.20
CA ASN A 17 15.59 -13.54 0.48
C ASN A 17 14.29 -12.84 0.04
N GLN A 18 14.00 -12.90 -1.26
CA GLN A 18 12.79 -12.31 -1.84
C GLN A 18 11.58 -13.20 -1.57
N THR A 19 10.87 -12.93 -0.48
CA THR A 19 9.60 -13.58 -0.15
C THR A 19 8.47 -12.54 -0.08
N LEU A 20 7.23 -13.00 -0.26
CA LEU A 20 6.05 -12.14 -0.12
C LEU A 20 5.97 -11.49 1.27
N ASP A 21 6.29 -12.24 2.32
CA ASP A 21 6.27 -11.73 3.70
C ASP A 21 7.36 -10.68 3.93
N ALA A 22 8.56 -10.89 3.39
CA ALA A 22 9.64 -9.91 3.47
C ALA A 22 9.26 -8.62 2.72
N ALA A 23 8.69 -8.73 1.51
CA ALA A 23 8.21 -7.58 0.75
C ALA A 23 7.11 -6.82 1.49
N LYS A 24 6.08 -7.52 1.97
CA LYS A 24 4.98 -6.93 2.73
C LYS A 24 5.48 -6.21 3.98
N SER A 25 6.30 -6.86 4.80
CA SER A 25 6.85 -6.28 6.03
C SER A 25 7.66 -5.02 5.73
N LEU A 26 8.49 -5.07 4.69
CA LEU A 26 9.32 -3.95 4.27
C LEU A 26 8.48 -2.76 3.82
N CYS A 27 7.57 -2.98 2.88
CA CYS A 27 6.78 -1.92 2.28
C CYS A 27 5.73 -1.34 3.26
N GLN A 28 5.17 -2.15 4.15
CA GLN A 28 4.32 -1.67 5.25
C GLN A 28 5.11 -0.76 6.20
N THR A 29 6.31 -1.19 6.62
CA THR A 29 7.21 -0.38 7.45
C THR A 29 7.55 0.95 6.78
N LEU A 30 7.87 0.91 5.48
CA LEU A 30 8.17 2.09 4.68
C LEU A 30 6.98 3.06 4.63
N THR A 31 5.78 2.54 4.38
CA THR A 31 4.53 3.32 4.32
C THR A 31 4.25 4.01 5.66
N MET A 32 4.39 3.29 6.77
CA MET A 32 4.15 3.82 8.12
C MET A 32 5.25 4.77 8.61
N SER A 33 6.43 4.74 8.00
CA SER A 33 7.55 5.60 8.39
C SER A 33 7.27 7.09 8.15
N LYS A 34 8.02 7.93 8.87
CA LYS A 34 7.97 9.40 8.77
C LYS A 34 8.98 9.98 7.77
N ILE A 35 9.63 9.16 6.95
CA ILE A 35 10.57 9.65 5.95
C ILE A 35 9.82 10.35 4.81
N SER A 36 10.52 11.17 4.04
CA SER A 36 9.89 11.94 2.96
C SER A 36 9.35 11.04 1.85
N VAL A 37 8.31 11.49 1.14
CA VAL A 37 7.76 10.80 -0.04
C VAL A 37 8.85 10.55 -1.09
N LEU A 38 9.77 11.51 -1.28
CA LEU A 38 10.90 11.36 -2.19
C LEU A 38 11.81 10.19 -1.80
N GLU A 39 12.13 10.05 -0.51
CA GLU A 39 12.92 8.91 -0.01
C GLU A 39 12.17 7.59 -0.18
N LYS A 40 10.86 7.54 0.10
CA LYS A 40 10.03 6.34 -0.15
C LYS A 40 10.08 5.93 -1.62
N ARG A 41 9.91 6.89 -2.55
CA ARG A 41 9.98 6.66 -4.00
C ARG A 41 11.33 6.06 -4.41
N ASN A 42 12.44 6.52 -3.84
CA ASN A 42 13.76 5.97 -4.15
C ASN A 42 13.88 4.51 -3.69
N VAL A 43 13.38 4.18 -2.50
CA VAL A 43 13.38 2.80 -2.01
C VAL A 43 12.52 1.89 -2.91
N TYR A 44 11.34 2.33 -3.33
CA TYR A 44 10.50 1.56 -4.26
C TYR A 44 11.20 1.34 -5.61
N LYS A 45 11.85 2.37 -6.17
CA LYS A 45 12.64 2.21 -7.41
C LYS A 45 13.71 1.13 -7.26
N GLU A 46 14.44 1.12 -6.15
CA GLU A 46 15.43 0.08 -5.89
C GLU A 46 14.81 -1.30 -5.76
N LEU A 47 13.65 -1.43 -5.09
CA LEU A 47 12.92 -2.68 -4.96
C LEU A 47 12.48 -3.24 -6.32
N PHE A 48 11.95 -2.40 -7.20
CA PHE A 48 11.56 -2.80 -8.56
C PHE A 48 12.76 -3.23 -9.42
N ASN A 49 13.95 -2.68 -9.18
CA ASN A 49 15.15 -3.06 -9.91
C ASN A 49 15.72 -4.43 -9.50
N ILE A 50 15.31 -4.97 -8.35
CA ILE A 50 15.86 -6.23 -7.82
C ILE A 50 14.84 -7.35 -7.74
N VAL A 51 13.54 -7.04 -7.79
CA VAL A 51 12.49 -8.05 -7.75
C VAL A 51 12.42 -8.80 -9.08
N ASN A 52 12.38 -10.13 -9.02
CA ASN A 52 12.25 -10.98 -10.20
C ASN A 52 10.96 -11.81 -10.23
N ASP A 53 10.19 -11.80 -9.13
CA ASP A 53 8.93 -12.51 -9.00
C ASP A 53 7.74 -11.55 -9.14
N HIS A 54 6.81 -11.89 -10.02
CA HIS A 54 5.67 -11.02 -10.32
C HIS A 54 4.66 -10.88 -9.19
N SER A 55 4.50 -11.88 -8.31
CA SER A 55 3.62 -11.77 -7.15
C SER A 55 4.23 -10.85 -6.10
N ILE A 56 5.54 -10.91 -5.92
CA ILE A 56 6.29 -9.97 -5.07
C ILE A 56 6.25 -8.56 -5.66
N GLU A 57 6.41 -8.41 -6.96
CA GLU A 57 6.28 -7.13 -7.67
C GLU A 57 4.88 -6.52 -7.46
N ALA A 58 3.82 -7.31 -7.60
CA ALA A 58 2.45 -6.87 -7.33
C ALA A 58 2.25 -6.42 -5.87
N MET A 59 2.82 -7.13 -4.89
CA MET A 59 2.84 -6.72 -3.49
C MET A 59 3.55 -5.38 -3.30
N ILE A 60 4.72 -5.19 -3.93
CA ILE A 60 5.48 -3.94 -3.83
C ILE A 60 4.68 -2.79 -4.47
N ASN A 61 4.06 -3.01 -5.63
CA ASN A 61 3.20 -2.02 -6.31
C ASN A 61 2.04 -1.56 -5.43
N LEU A 62 1.32 -2.50 -4.82
CA LEU A 62 0.23 -2.21 -3.89
C LEU A 62 0.68 -1.23 -2.79
N TRP A 63 1.80 -1.51 -2.13
CA TRP A 63 2.31 -0.65 -1.07
C TRP A 63 2.95 0.65 -1.55
N ALA A 64 3.51 0.68 -2.76
CA ALA A 64 3.98 1.91 -3.39
C ALA A 64 2.83 2.91 -3.55
N VAL A 65 1.65 2.45 -4.00
CA VAL A 65 0.44 3.27 -4.07
C VAL A 65 0.02 3.79 -2.69
N ALA A 66 0.17 2.97 -1.64
CA ALA A 66 -0.07 3.41 -0.25
C ALA A 66 0.79 4.61 0.14
N SER A 67 2.03 4.66 -0.35
CA SER A 67 2.96 5.75 -0.06
C SER A 67 2.70 6.99 -0.92
N MET A 68 2.07 6.84 -2.10
CA MET A 68 1.65 7.97 -2.95
C MET A 68 0.46 8.75 -2.39
N ILE A 69 -0.22 8.20 -1.38
CA ILE A 69 -1.28 8.88 -0.66
C ILE A 69 -0.78 10.18 0.02
N GLU A 70 0.46 10.16 0.50
CA GLU A 70 1.12 11.31 1.13
C GLU A 70 1.65 12.34 0.11
N ASP A 71 1.57 12.02 -1.17
CA ASP A 71 2.10 12.83 -2.26
C ASP A 71 1.17 13.98 -2.65
N ASP A 72 1.72 15.00 -3.31
CA ASP A 72 0.96 16.15 -3.83
C ASP A 72 0.33 15.83 -5.19
N LEU A 73 -0.46 14.75 -5.21
CA LEU A 73 -1.25 14.32 -6.35
C LEU A 73 -2.71 14.70 -6.14
N SER A 74 -3.41 14.99 -7.24
CA SER A 74 -4.86 15.20 -7.20
C SER A 74 -5.60 13.96 -6.67
N VAL A 75 -6.77 14.15 -6.06
CA VAL A 75 -7.62 13.05 -5.58
C VAL A 75 -7.89 12.04 -6.71
N SER A 76 -8.22 12.51 -7.91
CA SER A 76 -8.47 11.66 -9.08
C SER A 76 -7.27 10.78 -9.46
N GLN A 77 -6.05 11.32 -9.43
CA GLN A 77 -4.84 10.54 -9.71
C GLN A 77 -4.62 9.45 -8.66
N LYS A 78 -4.84 9.76 -7.39
CA LYS A 78 -4.74 8.78 -6.31
C LYS A 78 -5.79 7.69 -6.46
N VAL A 79 -7.04 8.04 -6.78
CA VAL A 79 -8.14 7.07 -7.01
C VAL A 79 -7.81 6.14 -8.17
N LEU A 80 -7.34 6.67 -9.30
CA LEU A 80 -6.94 5.87 -10.46
C LEU A 80 -5.81 4.88 -10.12
N ALA A 81 -4.82 5.31 -9.34
CA ALA A 81 -3.74 4.43 -8.89
C ALA A 81 -4.25 3.28 -8.02
N VAL A 82 -5.23 3.55 -7.15
CA VAL A 82 -5.85 2.51 -6.31
C VAL A 82 -6.65 1.51 -7.15
N ARG A 83 -7.50 2.00 -8.06
CA ARG A 83 -8.27 1.14 -8.97
C ARG A 83 -7.36 0.21 -9.78
N GLY A 84 -6.24 0.74 -10.27
CA GLY A 84 -5.28 -0.03 -11.07
C GLY A 84 -4.76 -1.29 -10.36
N PHE A 85 -4.56 -1.27 -9.04
CA PHE A 85 -4.16 -2.49 -8.32
C PHE A 85 -5.35 -3.33 -7.87
N ILE A 86 -6.51 -2.72 -7.58
CA ILE A 86 -7.73 -3.48 -7.24
C ILE A 86 -8.13 -4.39 -8.40
N GLU A 87 -7.93 -3.91 -9.63
CA GLU A 87 -8.21 -4.63 -10.88
C GLU A 87 -7.06 -5.58 -11.30
N ASP A 88 -5.92 -5.57 -10.61
CA ASP A 88 -4.79 -6.45 -10.92
C ASP A 88 -5.06 -7.88 -10.42
N TYR A 89 -5.18 -8.82 -11.36
CA TYR A 89 -5.47 -10.24 -11.08
C TYR A 89 -4.42 -10.94 -10.19
N LYS A 90 -3.21 -10.37 -10.06
CA LYS A 90 -2.16 -10.90 -9.17
C LYS A 90 -2.32 -10.42 -7.73
N VAL A 91 -3.12 -9.38 -7.50
CA VAL A 91 -3.39 -8.84 -6.17
C VAL A 91 -4.51 -9.64 -5.53
N LYS A 92 -4.23 -10.19 -4.34
CA LYS A 92 -5.21 -10.97 -3.59
C LYS A 92 -6.02 -10.08 -2.67
N VAL A 93 -7.27 -10.49 -2.42
CA VAL A 93 -8.22 -9.74 -1.57
C VAL A 93 -7.65 -9.51 -0.17
N GLU A 94 -6.97 -10.51 0.41
CA GLU A 94 -6.36 -10.38 1.73
C GLU A 94 -5.25 -9.30 1.78
N TRP A 95 -4.56 -9.04 0.67
CA TRP A 95 -3.55 -7.99 0.60
C TRP A 95 -4.19 -6.61 0.53
N ILE A 96 -5.28 -6.50 -0.23
CA ILE A 96 -6.11 -5.30 -0.30
C ILE A 96 -6.63 -4.96 1.11
N GLU A 97 -7.13 -5.95 1.86
CA GLU A 97 -7.60 -5.72 3.22
C GLU A 97 -6.55 -5.12 4.14
N ASP A 98 -5.36 -5.71 4.16
CA ASP A 98 -4.27 -5.27 5.02
C ASP A 98 -3.76 -3.88 4.65
N TRP A 99 -3.73 -3.60 3.35
CA TRP A 99 -3.43 -2.28 2.82
C TRP A 99 -4.43 -1.24 3.32
N ILE A 100 -5.74 -1.50 3.17
CA ILE A 100 -6.80 -0.58 3.57
C ILE A 100 -6.72 -0.30 5.07
N LYS A 101 -6.64 -1.37 5.89
CA LYS A 101 -6.54 -1.22 7.36
C LYS A 101 -5.33 -0.37 7.75
N THR A 102 -4.23 -0.47 7.03
CA THR A 102 -3.04 0.34 7.29
C THR A 102 -3.24 1.78 6.87
N VAL A 103 -3.72 2.03 5.65
CA VAL A 103 -3.97 3.37 5.11
C VAL A 103 -4.99 4.13 5.97
N TRP A 104 -6.09 3.48 6.34
CA TRP A 104 -7.16 4.06 7.16
C TRP A 104 -6.64 4.49 8.54
N LYS A 105 -5.80 3.65 9.17
CA LYS A 105 -5.16 3.96 10.46
C LYS A 105 -4.19 5.12 10.40
N LEU A 106 -3.56 5.37 9.25
CA LEU A 106 -2.61 6.46 9.12
C LEU A 106 -3.30 7.83 9.19
N LYS A 107 -4.59 7.95 8.82
CA LYS A 107 -5.34 9.22 8.76
C LYS A 107 -4.59 10.36 8.06
N LYS A 108 -3.68 10.02 7.14
CA LYS A 108 -2.84 10.96 6.38
C LYS A 108 -3.50 11.41 5.08
N THR A 109 -4.74 11.00 4.84
CA THR A 109 -5.44 11.16 3.56
C THR A 109 -6.75 11.92 3.75
N PRO A 110 -7.16 12.75 2.78
CA PRO A 110 -8.49 13.35 2.80
C PRO A 110 -9.60 12.30 2.88
N SER A 111 -10.67 12.59 3.63
CA SER A 111 -11.85 11.72 3.78
C SER A 111 -12.50 11.41 2.44
N GLU A 112 -12.56 12.38 1.52
CA GLU A 112 -13.12 12.20 0.18
C GLU A 112 -12.45 11.05 -0.60
N PHE A 113 -11.13 10.92 -0.51
CA PHE A 113 -10.40 9.83 -1.13
C PHE A 113 -10.73 8.48 -0.49
N LEU A 114 -10.84 8.44 0.84
CA LEU A 114 -11.23 7.23 1.57
C LEU A 114 -12.66 6.77 1.19
N ASN A 115 -13.57 7.71 0.94
CA ASN A 115 -14.92 7.40 0.47
C ASN A 115 -14.93 6.79 -0.94
N PHE A 116 -14.12 7.29 -1.87
CA PHE A 116 -13.99 6.67 -3.20
C PHE A 116 -13.45 5.24 -3.12
N ILE A 117 -12.42 5.03 -2.30
CA ILE A 117 -11.90 3.69 -2.03
C ILE A 117 -13.01 2.79 -1.49
N ALA A 118 -13.77 3.24 -0.49
CA ALA A 118 -14.85 2.45 0.09
C ALA A 118 -15.87 2.03 -0.99
N ILE A 119 -16.29 2.96 -1.86
CA ILE A 119 -17.23 2.67 -2.96
C ILE A 119 -16.69 1.57 -3.88
N ASP A 120 -15.44 1.68 -4.33
CA ASP A 120 -14.84 0.70 -5.24
C ASP A 120 -14.74 -0.69 -4.58
N LEU A 121 -14.45 -0.72 -3.27
CA LEU A 121 -14.29 -1.95 -2.51
C LEU A 121 -15.62 -2.63 -2.16
N ARG A 122 -16.73 -1.89 -2.08
CA ARG A 122 -18.05 -2.44 -1.68
C ARG A 122 -18.46 -3.65 -2.50
N ASN A 123 -18.04 -3.70 -3.76
CA ASN A 123 -18.42 -4.74 -4.71
C ASN A 123 -17.40 -5.89 -4.80
N ILE A 124 -16.27 -5.81 -4.08
CA ILE A 124 -15.28 -6.89 -4.06
C ILE A 124 -15.80 -8.06 -3.22
N GLN A 125 -15.90 -9.23 -3.84
CA GLN A 125 -16.23 -10.46 -3.14
C GLN A 125 -15.05 -10.93 -2.28
N GLY A 126 -15.35 -11.51 -1.11
CA GLY A 126 -14.32 -12.05 -0.22
C GLY A 126 -13.77 -11.08 0.83
N LEU A 127 -14.18 -9.79 0.82
CA LEU A 127 -13.84 -8.88 1.92
C LEU A 127 -14.50 -9.31 3.23
N SER A 128 -13.71 -9.28 4.30
CA SER A 128 -14.10 -9.64 5.65
C SER A 128 -15.16 -8.70 6.21
N LYS A 129 -16.06 -9.26 7.03
CA LYS A 129 -17.16 -8.49 7.64
C LYS A 129 -16.64 -7.29 8.43
N GLY A 130 -15.60 -7.48 9.24
CA GLY A 130 -15.03 -6.38 10.04
C GLY A 130 -14.41 -5.25 9.21
N LEU A 131 -13.87 -5.56 8.02
CA LEU A 131 -13.43 -4.52 7.10
C LEU A 131 -14.63 -3.78 6.49
N LYS A 132 -15.70 -4.49 6.15
CA LYS A 132 -16.94 -3.87 5.65
C LYS A 132 -17.55 -2.94 6.70
N GLU A 133 -17.62 -3.38 7.95
CA GLU A 133 -18.11 -2.56 9.07
C GLU A 133 -17.25 -1.28 9.20
N MET A 134 -15.92 -1.41 9.24
CA MET A 134 -14.99 -0.26 9.29
C MET A 134 -15.15 0.71 8.12
N LEU A 135 -15.44 0.22 6.91
CA LEU A 135 -15.53 1.04 5.70
C LEU A 135 -16.91 1.65 5.47
N PHE A 136 -17.97 1.03 5.98
CA PHE A 136 -19.35 1.33 5.54
C PHE A 136 -20.28 1.76 6.67
N GLU A 137 -19.98 1.50 7.95
CA GLU A 137 -20.85 1.94 9.06
C GLU A 137 -20.82 3.46 9.28
N GLU A 138 -19.71 4.15 8.94
CA GLU A 138 -19.63 5.63 9.02
C GLU A 138 -20.22 6.36 7.78
N LEU A 139 -20.66 5.62 6.75
CA LEU A 139 -21.23 6.20 5.52
C LEU A 139 -22.77 6.24 5.50
N GLU A 140 -23.42 5.77 6.57
CA GLU A 140 -24.88 5.72 6.71
C GLU A 140 -25.47 6.80 7.65
N GLU A 141 -24.66 7.77 8.12
CA GLU A 141 -25.12 9.00 8.81
C GLU A 141 -25.03 10.24 7.91
#